data_AF-A0A923VLG1-F1
#
_entry.id   AF-A0A923VLG1-F1
#
_cell.length_a   1.000
_cell.length_b   1.000
_cell.length_c   1.000
_cell.angle_alpha   90.00
_cell.angle_beta   90.00
_cell.angle_gamma   90.00
#
_symmetry.space_group_name_H-M   'P 1'
#
loop_
_entity.id
_entity.type
_entity.pdbx_description
1 polymer ?
#
loop_
_entity_poly.entity_id
_entity_poly.type
_entity_poly.pdbx_seq_one_letter_code
_entity_poly.pdbx_strand_id
1 'polypeptide(L)'
;MQFHLNGFVPGDPHLCPASAAALAPTGAAPRQVDVLIVGCGPAGLTLAAQLSAFPDIRTCIVEQKDGPLALGQADGIACRTMEMFEAFNFSERVLKESCWINEVT
;
A
#
# COMPACT_ATOMS: atom_id res chain seq x y z
N MET A 1 -8.72 14.80 0.28
CA MET A 1 -8.01 14.61 -1.01
C MET A 1 -8.08 15.88 -1.85
N GLN A 2 -7.03 16.20 -2.62
CA GLN A 2 -7.04 17.26 -3.64
C GLN A 2 -6.46 16.69 -4.95
N PHE A 3 -7.07 17.01 -6.09
CA PHE A 3 -6.65 16.58 -7.42
C PHE A 3 -6.97 17.67 -8.46
N HIS A 4 -6.61 17.46 -9.72
CA HIS A 4 -6.66 18.44 -10.82
C HIS A 4 -5.73 19.66 -10.69
N LEU A 5 -4.68 19.57 -9.86
CA LEU A 5 -3.70 20.64 -9.68
C LEU A 5 -3.10 21.14 -11.01
N ASN A 6 -2.82 20.22 -11.94
CA ASN A 6 -2.20 20.48 -13.23
C ASN A 6 -3.18 20.35 -14.41
N GLY A 7 -4.49 20.48 -14.15
CA GLY A 7 -5.55 20.32 -15.14
C GLY A 7 -6.46 19.12 -14.89
N PHE A 8 -7.51 19.01 -15.71
CA PHE A 8 -8.51 17.95 -15.59
C PHE A 8 -7.91 16.56 -15.87
N VAL A 9 -8.24 15.59 -15.02
CA VAL A 9 -7.82 14.19 -15.13
C VAL A 9 -9.05 13.30 -14.96
N PRO A 10 -9.54 12.60 -15.99
CA PRO A 10 -10.72 11.75 -15.86
C PRO A 10 -10.41 10.49 -15.04
N GLY A 11 -11.46 9.85 -14.49
CA GLY A 11 -11.36 8.56 -13.79
C GLY A 11 -11.26 8.71 -12.27
N ASP A 12 -10.73 7.67 -11.62
CA ASP A 12 -10.56 7.63 -10.17
C ASP A 12 -9.35 8.49 -9.73
N PRO A 13 -9.54 9.54 -8.92
CA PRO A 13 -8.46 10.41 -8.47
C PRO A 13 -7.46 9.72 -7.49
N HIS A 14 -7.79 8.55 -6.95
CA HIS A 14 -6.84 7.75 -6.15
C HIS A 14 -5.77 7.07 -7.01
N LEU A 15 -5.97 6.99 -8.33
CA LEU A 15 -4.98 6.45 -9.26
C LEU A 15 -4.01 7.55 -9.70
N CYS A 16 -2.80 7.52 -9.16
CA CYS A 16 -1.76 8.44 -9.57
C CYS A 16 -1.26 8.13 -11.00
N PRO A 17 -0.99 9.15 -11.84
CA PRO A 17 -0.30 8.95 -13.10
C PRO A 17 1.07 8.28 -12.90
N ALA A 18 1.45 7.37 -13.80
CA ALA A 18 2.75 6.73 -13.73
C ALA A 18 3.89 7.75 -13.86
N SER A 19 4.85 7.70 -12.94
CA SER A 19 6.04 8.55 -13.00
C SER A 19 7.05 8.02 -14.01
N ALA A 20 7.67 8.91 -14.78
CA ALA A 20 8.74 8.56 -15.72
C ALA A 20 10.03 8.07 -15.02
N ALA A 21 10.20 8.37 -13.73
CA ALA A 21 11.36 7.92 -12.95
C ALA A 21 11.27 6.43 -12.55
N ALA A 22 10.06 5.86 -12.52
CA ALA A 22 9.84 4.49 -12.11
C ALA A 22 10.03 3.53 -13.29
N LEU A 23 10.79 2.45 -13.07
CA LEU A 23 10.96 1.37 -14.03
C LEU A 23 9.74 0.44 -14.01
N ALA A 24 9.33 -0.03 -15.19
CA ALA A 24 8.27 -1.04 -15.28
C ALA A 24 8.71 -2.37 -14.64
N PRO A 25 7.82 -3.10 -13.94
CA PRO A 25 8.15 -4.41 -13.40
C PRO A 25 8.51 -5.41 -14.51
N THR A 26 9.67 -6.06 -14.40
CA THR A 26 10.21 -6.96 -15.43
C THR A 26 10.01 -8.46 -15.12
N GLY A 27 9.26 -8.80 -14.07
CA GLY A 27 9.03 -10.18 -13.61
C GLY A 27 10.24 -10.82 -12.90
N ALA A 28 11.47 -10.50 -13.31
CA ALA A 28 12.69 -10.82 -12.57
C ALA A 28 13.07 -9.69 -11.61
N ALA A 29 13.65 -10.05 -10.46
CA ALA A 29 14.17 -9.08 -9.51
C ALA A 29 15.32 -8.25 -10.13
N PRO A 30 15.32 -6.91 -9.96
CA PRO A 30 16.40 -6.06 -10.45
C PRO A 30 17.72 -6.39 -9.76
N ARG A 31 18.84 -6.20 -10.47
CA ARG A 31 20.19 -6.44 -9.94
C ARG A 31 20.59 -5.49 -8.80
N GLN A 32 20.05 -4.28 -8.80
CA GLN A 32 20.36 -3.23 -7.82
C GLN A 32 19.10 -2.42 -7.53
N VAL A 33 18.91 -2.09 -6.26
CA VAL A 33 17.80 -1.31 -5.72
C VAL A 33 18.31 -0.44 -4.57
N ASP A 34 17.60 0.64 -4.27
CA ASP A 34 17.90 1.47 -3.11
C ASP A 34 17.39 0.79 -1.83
N VAL A 35 16.22 0.14 -1.92
CA VAL A 35 15.60 -0.59 -0.81
C VAL A 35 15.08 -1.95 -1.29
N LEU A 36 15.53 -3.02 -0.63
CA LEU A 36 14.97 -4.36 -0.77
C LEU A 36 14.18 -4.72 0.50
N ILE A 37 12.88 -4.94 0.34
CA ILE A 37 11.99 -5.42 1.40
C ILE A 37 11.81 -6.93 1.24
N VAL A 38 12.01 -7.69 2.32
CA VAL A 38 11.85 -9.14 2.33
C VAL A 38 10.64 -9.51 3.19
N GLY A 39 9.59 -10.02 2.53
CA GLY A 39 8.33 -10.45 3.13
C GLY A 39 7.17 -9.50 2.85
N CYS A 40 6.07 -10.04 2.32
CA CYS A 40 4.81 -9.34 2.04
C CYS A 40 3.79 -9.53 3.19
N GLY A 41 4.26 -9.53 4.45
CA GLY A 41 3.40 -9.42 5.62
C GLY A 41 2.96 -7.97 5.89
N PRO A 42 2.21 -7.71 6.99
CA PRO A 42 1.76 -6.35 7.32
C PRO A 42 2.89 -5.32 7.36
N ALA A 43 4.00 -5.64 8.03
CA ALA A 43 5.16 -4.74 8.12
C ALA A 43 5.76 -4.40 6.75
N GLY A 44 5.99 -5.42 5.91
CA GLY A 44 6.60 -5.24 4.59
C GLY A 44 5.68 -4.50 3.62
N LEU A 45 4.38 -4.80 3.63
CA LEU A 45 3.40 -4.12 2.79
C LEU A 45 3.17 -2.67 3.24
N THR A 46 3.18 -2.37 4.55
CA THR A 46 3.11 -0.99 5.03
C THR A 46 4.32 -0.18 4.56
N LEU A 47 5.53 -0.74 4.66
CA LEU A 47 6.74 -0.06 4.18
C LEU A 47 6.73 0.12 2.65
N ALA A 48 6.33 -0.92 1.90
CA ALA A 48 6.25 -0.84 0.44
C ALA A 48 5.22 0.20 -0.02
N ALA A 49 4.04 0.25 0.62
CA ALA A 49 3.02 1.26 0.33
C ALA A 49 3.55 2.68 0.62
N GLN A 50 4.26 2.88 1.74
CA GLN A 50 4.88 4.16 2.05
C GLN A 50 5.92 4.57 1.00
N LEU A 51 6.80 3.66 0.60
CA LEU A 51 7.87 3.95 -0.36
C LEU A 51 7.35 4.11 -1.79
N SER A 52 6.20 3.53 -2.14
CA SER A 52 5.59 3.70 -3.47
C SER A 52 5.18 5.14 -3.80
N ALA A 53 5.09 6.01 -2.79
CA ALA A 53 4.85 7.44 -2.99
C ALA A 53 6.08 8.20 -3.53
N PHE A 54 7.27 7.58 -3.51
CA PHE A 54 8.54 8.18 -3.94
C PHE A 54 9.09 7.45 -5.18
N PRO A 55 8.67 7.85 -6.40
CA PRO A 55 9.03 7.15 -7.63
C PRO A 55 10.52 7.23 -7.98
N ASP A 56 11.26 8.12 -7.32
CA ASP A 56 12.70 8.29 -7.41
C ASP A 56 13.50 7.29 -6.54
N ILE A 57 12.85 6.60 -5.58
CA ILE A 57 13.45 5.53 -4.78
C ILE A 57 13.12 4.17 -5.40
N ARG A 58 14.16 3.45 -5.84
CA ARG A 58 13.99 2.10 -6.40
C ARG A 58 13.74 1.10 -5.27
N THR A 59 12.46 0.83 -5.03
CA THR A 59 12.01 -0.14 -4.04
C THR A 59 11.65 -1.46 -4.72
N CYS A 60 12.17 -2.57 -4.20
CA CYS A 60 11.75 -3.93 -4.57
C CYS A 60 11.28 -4.66 -3.32
N ILE A 61 10.15 -5.36 -3.42
CA ILE A 61 9.64 -6.25 -2.37
C ILE A 61 9.60 -7.66 -2.91
N VAL A 62 10.09 -8.62 -2.12
CA VAL A 62 10.10 -10.05 -2.45
C VAL A 62 9.36 -10.85 -1.37
N GLU A 63 8.73 -11.94 -1.78
CA GLU A 63 7.98 -12.85 -0.90
C GLU A 63 8.23 -14.29 -1.35
N GLN A 64 8.33 -15.20 -0.39
CA GLN A 64 8.55 -16.62 -0.65
C GLN A 64 7.27 -17.32 -1.12
N LYS A 65 6.10 -16.83 -0.72
CA LYS A 65 4.80 -17.32 -1.20
C LYS A 65 4.58 -16.91 -2.66
N ASP A 66 3.96 -17.79 -3.43
CA ASP A 66 3.71 -17.58 -4.87
C ASP A 66 2.72 -16.45 -5.19
N GLY A 67 2.01 -15.93 -4.18
CA GLY A 67 1.00 -14.90 -4.38
C GLY A 67 0.39 -14.36 -3.08
N PRO A 68 -0.58 -13.44 -3.21
CA PRO A 68 -1.25 -12.85 -2.06
C PRO A 68 -2.03 -13.91 -1.27
N LEU A 69 -2.08 -13.75 0.05
CA LEU A 69 -2.88 -14.62 0.91
C LEU A 69 -4.38 -14.35 0.70
N ALA A 70 -5.16 -15.43 0.58
CA ALA A 70 -6.62 -15.35 0.58
C ALA A 70 -7.21 -15.31 2.01
N LEU A 71 -6.53 -15.93 2.98
CA LEU A 71 -6.95 -15.97 4.38
C LEU A 71 -5.73 -15.73 5.28
N GLY A 72 -5.82 -14.69 6.10
CA GLY A 72 -4.77 -14.27 7.03
C GLY A 72 -4.92 -14.89 8.42
N GLN A 73 -3.87 -14.79 9.24
CA GLN A 73 -3.87 -15.25 10.64
C GLN A 73 -4.28 -14.15 11.63
N ALA A 74 -4.11 -12.87 11.24
CA ALA A 74 -4.43 -11.71 12.06
C ALA A 74 -5.67 -11.01 11.52
N ASP A 75 -6.53 -10.55 12.42
CA ASP A 75 -7.83 -9.92 12.13
C ASP A 75 -8.06 -8.65 12.97
N GLY A 76 -7.42 -8.52 14.14
CA GLY A 76 -7.52 -7.36 15.01
C GLY A 76 -6.89 -6.10 14.42
N ILE A 77 -7.68 -5.04 14.29
CA ILE A 77 -7.25 -3.71 13.85
C ILE A 77 -7.49 -2.72 14.98
N ALA A 78 -6.40 -2.21 15.58
CA ALA A 78 -6.49 -1.22 16.64
C ALA A 78 -6.93 0.16 16.11
N CYS A 79 -7.51 1.00 16.97
CA CYS A 79 -7.89 2.38 16.62
C CYS A 79 -6.72 3.16 15.99
N ARG A 80 -5.52 3.04 16.56
CA ARG A 80 -4.34 3.72 16.02
C ARG A 80 -3.91 3.19 14.64
N THR A 81 -4.19 1.92 14.34
CA THR A 81 -3.98 1.36 13.01
C THR A 81 -4.99 1.90 12.01
N MET A 82 -6.25 2.12 12.43
CA MET A 82 -7.25 2.79 11.59
C MET A 82 -6.85 4.21 11.23
N GLU A 83 -6.26 4.96 12.16
CA GLU A 83 -5.70 6.29 11.88
C GLU A 83 -4.55 6.25 10.87
N MET A 84 -3.72 5.20 10.90
CA MET A 84 -2.70 4.99 9.87
C MET A 84 -3.33 4.66 8.51
N PHE A 85 -4.39 3.85 8.47
CA PHE A 85 -5.10 3.53 7.23
C PHE A 85 -5.82 4.75 6.64
N GLU A 86 -6.24 5.70 7.47
CA GLU A 86 -6.74 7.01 7.04
C GLU A 86 -5.63 7.79 6.31
N ALA A 87 -4.41 7.81 6.85
CA ALA A 87 -3.28 8.46 6.19
C ALA A 87 -2.95 7.84 4.80
N PHE A 88 -3.24 6.54 4.62
CA PHE A 88 -3.15 5.85 3.33
C PHE A 88 -4.43 5.96 2.46
N ASN A 89 -5.45 6.69 2.90
CA ASN A 89 -6.73 6.91 2.21
C ASN A 89 -7.54 5.62 1.92
N PHE A 90 -7.53 4.62 2.82
CA PHE A 90 -8.37 3.42 2.67
C PHE A 90 -9.13 2.97 3.92
N SER A 91 -9.03 3.72 5.02
CA SER A 91 -9.80 3.53 6.27
C SER A 91 -11.30 3.31 6.02
N GLU A 92 -11.95 4.11 5.18
CA GLU A 92 -13.38 4.04 4.92
C GLU A 92 -13.81 2.68 4.37
N ARG A 93 -12.98 2.06 3.52
CA ARG A 93 -13.22 0.71 3.01
C ARG A 93 -13.17 -0.32 4.12
N VAL A 94 -12.17 -0.21 4.99
CA VAL A 94 -12.02 -1.09 6.16
C VAL A 94 -13.20 -0.93 7.11
N LEU A 95 -13.62 0.30 7.41
CA LEU A 95 -14.80 0.57 8.25
C LEU A 95 -16.08 -0.02 7.65
N LYS A 96 -16.24 0.00 6.33
CA LYS A 96 -17.43 -0.55 5.66
C LYS A 96 -17.45 -2.08 5.64
N GLU A 97 -16.29 -2.73 5.58
CA GLU A 97 -16.18 -4.18 5.39
C GLU A 97 -15.90 -4.96 6.69
N SER A 98 -15.31 -4.33 7.70
CA SER A 98 -14.93 -4.98 8.96
C SER A 98 -16.09 -5.13 9.97
N CYS A 99 -15.90 -6.04 10.93
CA CYS A 99 -16.77 -6.14 12.10
C CYS A 99 -16.35 -5.11 13.15
N TRP A 100 -17.26 -4.20 13.52
CA TRP A 100 -16.98 -3.17 14.52
C TRP A 100 -17.07 -3.75 15.93
N ILE A 101 -16.01 -3.57 16.71
CA ILE A 101 -15.98 -3.91 18.13
C ILE A 101 -15.99 -2.62 18.93
N ASN A 102 -17.18 -2.24 19.42
CA ASN A 102 -17.41 -0.99 20.14
C ASN A 102 -17.59 -1.18 21.65
N GLU A 103 -17.59 -2.42 22.13
CA GLU A 103 -17.66 -2.74 23.55
C GLU A 103 -16.26 -3.01 24.08
N VAL A 104 -15.86 -2.19 25.06
CA VAL A 104 -14.64 -2.40 25.87
C VAL A 104 -15.10 -2.68 27.30
N THR A 105 -14.59 -3.76 27.88
CA THR A 105 -14.88 -4.16 29.28
C THR A 105 -13.96 -3.45 30.25
#